data_AF-A0A1E5T3U5-F1
#
_entry.id   AF-A0A1E5T3U5-F1
#
_cell.length_a   1.000
_cell.length_b   1.000
_cell.length_c   1.000
_cell.angle_alpha   90.00
_cell.angle_beta   90.00
_cell.angle_gamma   90.00
#
_symmetry.space_group_name_H-M   'P 1'
#
loop_
_entity.id
_entity.type
_entity.pdbx_description
1 polymer ?
#
loop_
_entity_poly.entity_id
_entity_poly.type
_entity_poly.pdbx_seq_one_letter_code
_entity_poly.pdbx_strand_id
1 'polypeptide(L)'
;MTFKFITKIIGMALLLSFVAMLPFLHDILTDKETGLRDWVPILNIEKMLTNSSGKVQSFSSYRVFLYFLLLHLFATIGWMGWVNDAKKKSYRFFLLIPSCMTFYTTLVIVFDARATSYNNVNTKFFLIIVLNFLLIMFYLHRKFKNRKAQDDPSKKKYTFNKKDK
;
A
#
# COMPACT_ATOMS: atom_id res chain seq x y z
N MET A 1 4.46 20.10 27.34
CA MET A 1 4.40 19.65 25.94
C MET A 1 5.39 20.49 25.15
N THR A 2 6.44 19.91 24.55
CA THR A 2 7.53 20.68 23.93
C THR A 2 7.16 21.15 22.52
N PHE A 3 7.66 22.32 22.10
CA PHE A 3 7.43 22.88 20.75
C PHE A 3 7.71 21.87 19.61
N LYS A 4 8.75 21.04 19.77
CA LYS A 4 9.10 19.94 18.84
C LYS A 4 8.02 18.86 18.70
N PHE A 5 7.14 18.70 19.69
CA PHE A 5 6.03 17.75 19.64
C PHE A 5 4.87 18.31 18.80
N ILE A 6 4.57 19.59 18.97
CA ILE A 6 3.50 20.29 18.24
C ILE A 6 3.85 20.36 16.74
N THR A 7 5.09 20.72 16.38
CA THR A 7 5.51 20.79 14.97
C THR A 7 5.46 19.44 14.27
N LYS A 8 5.79 18.35 14.97
CA LYS A 8 5.64 16.97 14.44
C LYS A 8 4.19 16.61 14.16
N ILE A 9 3.27 16.97 15.06
CA ILE A 9 1.84 16.70 14.87
C ILE A 9 1.30 17.48 13.67
N ILE A 10 1.62 18.78 13.59
CA ILE A 10 1.18 19.64 12.49
C ILE A 10 1.73 19.11 11.15
N GLY A 11 3.01 18.77 11.08
CA GLY A 11 3.61 18.19 9.87
C GLY A 11 2.95 16.88 9.45
N MET A 12 2.62 16.01 10.41
CA MET A 12 1.93 14.75 10.12
C MET A 12 0.48 14.98 9.66
N ALA A 13 -0.22 15.94 10.24
CA ALA A 13 -1.56 16.32 9.84
C ALA A 13 -1.59 16.88 8.40
N LEU A 14 -0.66 17.78 8.06
CA LEU A 14 -0.53 18.32 6.70
C LEU A 14 -0.26 17.22 5.67
N LEU A 15 0.63 16.27 6.00
CA LEU A 15 0.92 15.15 5.11
C LEU A 15 -0.32 14.26 4.89
N LEU A 16 -1.09 13.99 5.94
CA LEU A 16 -2.35 13.24 5.85
C LEU A 16 -3.37 13.96 4.97
N SER A 17 -3.51 15.29 5.12
CA SER A 17 -4.39 16.10 4.27
C SER A 17 -3.97 16.01 2.80
N PHE A 18 -2.68 16.07 2.51
CA PHE A 18 -2.18 15.96 1.15
C PHE A 18 -2.43 14.57 0.54
N VAL A 19 -2.21 13.51 1.32
CA VAL A 19 -2.52 12.13 0.90
C VAL A 19 -4.03 11.95 0.68
N ALA A 20 -4.88 12.55 1.51
CA ALA A 20 -6.33 12.48 1.33
C ALA A 20 -6.81 13.15 0.03
N MET A 21 -6.04 14.11 -0.52
CA MET A 21 -6.34 14.74 -1.79
C MET A 21 -5.96 13.87 -3.01
N LEU A 22 -5.13 12.82 -2.85
CA LEU A 22 -4.62 12.03 -3.98
C LEU A 22 -5.72 11.59 -4.97
N PRO A 23 -6.84 10.97 -4.52
CA PRO A 23 -7.87 10.50 -5.42
C PRO A 23 -8.51 11.61 -6.26
N PHE A 24 -8.49 12.85 -5.77
CA PHE A 24 -9.09 14.02 -6.42
C PHE A 24 -8.11 14.78 -7.32
N LEU A 25 -6.81 14.48 -7.28
CA LEU A 25 -5.81 15.13 -8.14
C LEU A 25 -6.12 14.95 -9.62
N HIS A 26 -6.79 13.85 -10.00
CA HIS A 26 -7.21 13.64 -11.38
C HIS A 26 -8.12 14.78 -11.89
N ASP A 27 -9.07 15.28 -11.09
CA ASP A 27 -9.97 16.38 -11.48
C ASP A 27 -9.28 17.76 -11.49
N ILE A 28 -8.22 17.90 -10.70
CA ILE A 28 -7.40 19.10 -10.71
C ILE A 28 -6.57 19.15 -12.00
N LEU A 29 -6.00 18.01 -12.40
CA LEU A 29 -5.10 17.93 -13.56
C LEU A 29 -5.84 17.84 -14.91
N THR A 30 -7.05 17.29 -14.91
CA THR A 30 -7.79 17.00 -16.14
C THR A 30 -9.13 17.71 -16.22
N ASP A 31 -9.54 18.03 -17.44
CA ASP A 31 -10.88 18.53 -17.76
C ASP A 31 -11.69 17.46 -18.51
N LYS A 32 -13.01 17.61 -18.51
CA LYS A 32 -13.92 16.65 -19.17
C LYS A 32 -13.82 16.71 -20.70
N GLU A 33 -13.44 17.87 -21.26
CA GLU A 33 -13.48 18.13 -22.70
C GLU A 33 -12.11 18.06 -23.38
N THR A 34 -11.07 18.60 -22.74
CA THR A 34 -9.73 18.77 -23.35
C THR A 34 -8.69 17.76 -22.87
N GLY A 35 -9.03 16.88 -21.93
CA GLY A 35 -8.07 15.95 -21.33
C GLY A 35 -7.25 16.65 -20.26
N LEU A 36 -6.04 17.13 -20.57
CA LEU A 36 -5.20 17.91 -19.64
C LEU A 36 -5.62 19.39 -19.63
N ARG A 37 -5.58 20.04 -18.46
CA ARG A 37 -5.79 21.49 -18.38
C ARG A 37 -4.58 22.26 -18.91
N ASP A 38 -4.83 23.43 -19.50
CA ASP A 38 -3.81 24.25 -20.19
C ASP A 38 -2.62 24.68 -19.32
N TRP A 39 -2.83 24.81 -18.01
CA TRP A 39 -1.77 25.19 -17.07
C TRP A 39 -0.85 24.02 -16.69
N VAL A 40 -1.28 22.77 -16.94
CA VAL A 40 -0.48 21.59 -16.62
C VAL A 40 0.58 21.43 -17.70
N PRO A 41 1.88 21.42 -17.35
CA PRO A 41 2.92 21.24 -18.34
C PRO A 41 2.76 19.90 -19.05
N ILE A 42 2.80 19.93 -20.38
CA ILE A 42 2.64 18.73 -21.22
C ILE A 42 3.93 17.92 -21.15
N LEU A 43 3.96 16.96 -20.22
CA LEU A 43 5.10 16.05 -20.02
C LEU A 43 5.15 14.91 -21.07
N ASN A 44 4.25 14.89 -22.06
CA ASN A 44 4.05 13.82 -23.04
C ASN A 44 3.83 12.41 -22.45
N ILE A 45 3.56 12.31 -21.13
CA ILE A 45 3.28 11.04 -20.44
C ILE A 45 2.04 10.39 -21.04
N GLU A 46 1.02 11.17 -21.37
CA GLU A 46 -0.19 10.67 -22.04
C GLU A 46 0.15 10.00 -23.37
N LYS A 47 0.97 10.64 -24.22
CA LYS A 47 1.39 10.08 -25.51
C LYS A 47 2.23 8.82 -25.34
N MET A 48 3.11 8.78 -24.34
CA MET A 48 3.93 7.60 -24.01
C MET A 48 3.07 6.41 -23.55
N LEU A 49 1.97 6.68 -22.86
CA LEU A 49 1.05 5.67 -22.32
C LEU A 49 -0.10 5.32 -23.27
N THR A 50 -0.21 6.00 -24.41
CA THR A 50 -1.26 5.76 -25.41
C THR A 50 -0.85 4.63 -26.34
N ASN A 51 -1.65 3.56 -26.36
CA ASN A 51 -1.44 2.42 -27.26
C ASN A 51 -1.88 2.77 -28.69
N SER A 52 -1.50 1.92 -29.66
CA SER A 52 -1.83 2.06 -31.10
C SER A 52 -3.33 2.21 -31.41
N SER A 53 -4.21 1.83 -30.48
CA SER A 53 -5.67 2.01 -30.58
C SER A 53 -6.18 3.35 -30.05
N GLY A 54 -5.29 4.31 -29.72
CA GLY A 54 -5.66 5.63 -29.18
C GLY A 54 -6.15 5.62 -27.72
N LYS A 55 -5.97 4.51 -27.00
CA LYS A 55 -6.37 4.35 -25.60
C LYS A 55 -5.15 4.43 -24.67
N VAL A 56 -5.26 5.18 -23.58
CA VAL A 56 -4.22 5.28 -22.55
C VAL A 56 -4.25 4.02 -21.70
N GLN A 57 -3.23 3.15 -21.79
CA GLN A 57 -3.11 1.90 -21.03
C GLN A 57 -4.44 1.17 -20.84
N SER A 58 -5.15 0.88 -21.94
CA SER A 58 -6.46 0.20 -21.95
C SER A 58 -7.62 0.93 -21.24
N PHE A 59 -7.48 2.18 -20.83
CA PHE A 59 -8.56 3.01 -20.27
C PHE A 59 -9.27 3.80 -21.38
N SER A 60 -10.49 4.25 -21.09
CA SER A 60 -11.28 5.08 -22.02
C SER A 60 -10.69 6.48 -22.19
N SER A 61 -10.11 7.05 -21.14
CA SER A 61 -9.45 8.35 -21.18
C SER A 61 -8.33 8.45 -20.15
N TYR A 62 -7.43 9.41 -20.36
CA TYR A 62 -6.34 9.74 -19.45
C TYR A 62 -6.84 10.08 -18.03
N ARG A 63 -7.97 10.80 -17.94
CA ARG A 63 -8.64 11.14 -16.67
C ARG A 63 -9.02 9.90 -15.87
N VAL A 64 -9.61 8.90 -16.53
CA VAL A 64 -10.02 7.65 -15.86
C VAL A 64 -8.80 6.84 -15.43
N PHE A 65 -7.76 6.79 -16.27
CA PHE A 65 -6.47 6.18 -15.90
C PHE A 65 -5.91 6.80 -14.61
N LEU A 66 -5.78 8.13 -14.58
CA LEU A 66 -5.26 8.86 -13.41
C LEU A 66 -6.12 8.63 -12.17
N TYR A 67 -7.44 8.68 -12.31
CA TYR A 67 -8.36 8.39 -11.21
C TYR A 67 -8.08 7.04 -10.57
N PHE A 68 -8.05 5.96 -11.38
CA PHE A 68 -7.83 4.61 -10.86
C PHE A 68 -6.43 4.43 -10.28
N LEU A 69 -5.39 5.00 -10.92
CA LEU A 69 -4.02 4.94 -10.42
C LEU A 69 -3.91 5.63 -9.04
N LEU A 70 -4.40 6.87 -8.94
CA LEU A 70 -4.33 7.67 -7.72
C LEU A 70 -5.18 7.09 -6.58
N LEU A 71 -6.35 6.53 -6.90
CA LEU A 71 -7.20 5.83 -5.93
C LEU A 71 -6.48 4.63 -5.32
N HIS A 72 -5.83 3.80 -6.15
CA HIS A 72 -5.11 2.63 -5.66
C HIS A 72 -3.83 3.02 -4.91
N LEU A 73 -3.11 4.04 -5.35
CA LEU A 73 -1.97 4.61 -4.62
C LEU A 73 -2.40 5.13 -3.24
N PHE A 74 -3.50 5.88 -3.16
CA PHE A 74 -4.08 6.34 -1.90
C PHE A 74 -4.38 5.16 -0.97
N ALA A 75 -5.06 4.13 -1.48
CA ALA A 75 -5.39 2.94 -0.70
C ALA A 75 -4.12 2.22 -0.21
N THR A 76 -3.10 2.05 -1.06
CA THR A 76 -1.84 1.41 -0.67
C THR A 76 -1.11 2.20 0.41
N ILE A 77 -1.01 3.53 0.27
CA ILE A 77 -0.41 4.41 1.29
C ILE A 77 -1.20 4.32 2.61
N GLY A 78 -2.53 4.36 2.53
CA GLY A 78 -3.41 4.24 3.70
C GLY A 78 -3.17 2.94 4.46
N TRP A 79 -3.23 1.79 3.77
CA TRP A 79 -2.97 0.49 4.37
C TRP A 79 -1.56 0.36 4.94
N MET A 80 -0.54 0.90 4.26
CA MET A 80 0.83 0.93 4.78
C MET A 80 0.94 1.78 6.06
N GLY A 81 0.22 2.90 6.14
CA GLY A 81 0.10 3.72 7.34
C GLY A 81 -0.48 2.93 8.52
N TRP A 82 -1.57 2.19 8.30
CA TRP A 82 -2.18 1.32 9.31
C TRP A 82 -1.26 0.18 9.76
N VAL A 83 -0.52 -0.44 8.83
CA VAL A 83 0.49 -1.46 9.14
C VAL A 83 1.61 -0.88 10.02
N ASN A 84 2.00 0.38 9.79
CA ASN A 84 3.01 1.08 10.56
C ASN A 84 2.53 1.46 11.98
N ASP A 85 1.26 1.86 12.12
CA ASP A 85 0.63 2.09 13.43
C ASP A 85 0.53 0.79 14.25
N ALA A 86 0.16 -0.32 13.60
CA ALA A 86 0.00 -1.61 14.24
C ALA A 86 1.32 -2.32 14.61
N LYS A 87 2.49 -1.67 14.61
CA LYS A 87 3.84 -2.27 14.77
C LYS A 87 3.99 -3.33 15.87
N LYS A 88 3.30 -3.14 17.00
CA LYS A 88 3.38 -4.03 18.17
C LYS A 88 2.18 -4.98 18.33
N LYS A 89 1.18 -4.88 17.46
CA LYS A 89 -0.08 -5.61 17.56
C LYS A 89 -0.01 -6.88 16.70
N SER A 90 -0.58 -7.98 17.19
CA SER A 90 -0.56 -9.28 16.51
C SER A 90 -1.29 -9.25 15.15
N TYR A 91 -2.34 -8.44 15.04
CA TYR A 91 -3.15 -8.33 13.82
C TYR A 91 -2.49 -7.53 12.69
N ARG A 92 -1.30 -6.94 12.90
CA ARG A 92 -0.55 -6.21 11.88
C ARG A 92 -0.34 -7.02 10.61
N PHE A 93 -0.13 -8.33 10.75
CA PHE A 93 0.07 -9.22 9.61
C PHE A 93 -1.18 -9.34 8.74
N PHE A 94 -2.38 -9.28 9.32
CA PHE A 94 -3.62 -9.28 8.55
C PHE A 94 -3.80 -7.98 7.76
N LEU A 95 -3.30 -6.84 8.26
CA LEU A 95 -3.32 -5.57 7.52
C LEU A 95 -2.40 -5.58 6.29
N LEU A 96 -1.43 -6.49 6.21
CA LEU A 96 -0.61 -6.65 5.01
C LEU A 96 -1.42 -7.22 3.84
N ILE A 97 -2.50 -7.96 4.09
CA ILE A 97 -3.33 -8.55 3.03
C ILE A 97 -3.92 -7.46 2.12
N PRO A 98 -4.74 -6.50 2.62
CA PRO A 98 -5.27 -5.45 1.79
C PRO A 98 -4.17 -4.51 1.24
N SER A 99 -3.06 -4.34 1.97
CA SER A 99 -1.90 -3.57 1.48
C SER A 99 -1.28 -4.21 0.23
N CYS A 100 -1.00 -5.51 0.26
CA CYS A 100 -0.47 -6.23 -0.90
C CYS A 100 -1.47 -6.28 -2.05
N MET A 101 -2.78 -6.40 -1.78
CA MET A 101 -3.81 -6.42 -2.83
C MET A 101 -3.94 -5.10 -3.58
N THR A 102 -3.93 -3.98 -2.84
CA THR A 102 -3.96 -2.65 -3.47
C THR A 102 -2.66 -2.36 -4.22
N PHE A 103 -1.52 -2.80 -3.69
CA PHE A 103 -0.23 -2.70 -4.38
C PHE A 103 -0.22 -3.53 -5.67
N TYR A 104 -0.68 -4.78 -5.63
CA TYR A 104 -0.84 -5.63 -6.82
C TYR A 104 -1.69 -4.96 -7.89
N THR A 105 -2.83 -4.40 -7.49
CA THR A 105 -3.73 -3.73 -8.44
C THR A 105 -3.08 -2.46 -9.03
N THR A 106 -2.29 -1.74 -8.24
CA THR A 106 -1.48 -0.62 -8.73
C THR A 106 -0.48 -1.07 -9.79
N LEU A 107 0.23 -2.19 -9.56
CA LEU A 107 1.16 -2.74 -10.55
C LEU A 107 0.44 -3.18 -11.84
N VAL A 108 -0.72 -3.83 -11.71
CA VAL A 108 -1.54 -4.22 -12.86
C VAL A 108 -1.97 -3.00 -13.69
N ILE A 109 -2.27 -1.87 -13.05
CA ILE A 109 -2.56 -0.60 -13.73
C ILE A 109 -1.30 -0.07 -14.43
N VAL A 110 -0.19 0.07 -13.71
CA VAL A 110 1.06 0.67 -14.22
C VAL A 110 1.65 -0.13 -15.39
N PHE A 111 1.53 -1.45 -15.39
CA PHE A 111 2.02 -2.32 -16.46
C PHE A 111 1.00 -2.60 -17.57
N ASP A 112 -0.14 -1.90 -17.59
CA ASP A 112 -1.23 -2.15 -18.56
C ASP A 112 -1.70 -3.61 -18.64
N ALA A 113 -1.55 -4.37 -17.54
CA ALA A 113 -1.91 -5.79 -17.49
C ALA A 113 -3.42 -6.02 -17.24
N ARG A 114 -4.25 -4.98 -17.40
CA ARG A 114 -5.68 -5.02 -17.02
C ARG A 114 -6.54 -5.87 -17.94
N ALA A 115 -6.18 -5.93 -19.22
CA ALA A 115 -6.85 -6.77 -20.21
C ALA A 115 -6.37 -8.24 -20.19
N THR A 116 -5.34 -8.54 -19.38
CA THR A 116 -4.74 -9.88 -19.30
C THR A 116 -5.37 -10.73 -18.20
N SER A 117 -5.01 -12.01 -18.18
CA SER A 117 -5.40 -12.95 -17.13
C SER A 117 -4.96 -12.53 -15.73
N TYR A 118 -3.96 -11.65 -15.60
CA TYR A 118 -3.50 -11.12 -14.31
C TYR A 118 -4.60 -10.33 -13.58
N ASN A 119 -5.50 -9.65 -14.29
CA ASN A 119 -6.58 -8.89 -13.68
C ASN A 119 -7.85 -9.73 -13.43
N ASN A 120 -7.86 -11.02 -13.75
CA ASN A 120 -9.00 -11.89 -13.53
C ASN A 120 -9.29 -12.04 -12.02
N VAL A 121 -10.58 -12.15 -11.68
CA VAL A 121 -11.07 -12.47 -10.33
C VAL A 121 -10.39 -13.72 -9.77
N ASN A 122 -10.23 -14.76 -10.60
CA ASN A 122 -9.59 -16.01 -10.18
C ASN A 122 -8.14 -15.80 -9.72
N THR A 123 -7.36 -15.02 -10.49
CA THR A 123 -5.97 -14.70 -10.16
C THR A 123 -5.87 -13.91 -8.86
N LYS A 124 -6.74 -12.91 -8.67
CA LYS A 124 -6.80 -12.13 -7.43
C LYS A 124 -7.19 -12.97 -6.22
N PHE A 125 -8.16 -13.87 -6.39
CA PHE A 125 -8.59 -14.78 -5.34
C PHE A 125 -7.47 -15.75 -4.94
N PHE A 126 -6.78 -16.32 -5.93
CA PHE A 126 -5.62 -17.17 -5.69
C PHE A 126 -4.50 -16.43 -4.94
N LEU A 127 -4.20 -15.18 -5.32
CA LEU A 127 -3.24 -14.33 -4.60
C LEU A 127 -3.62 -14.13 -3.13
N ILE A 128 -4.90 -13.90 -2.83
CA ILE A 128 -5.38 -13.76 -1.45
C ILE A 128 -5.14 -15.05 -0.66
N ILE A 129 -5.47 -16.22 -1.23
CA ILE A 129 -5.26 -17.52 -0.57
C ILE A 129 -3.77 -17.74 -0.27
N VAL A 130 -2.91 -17.57 -1.28
CA VAL A 130 -1.46 -17.76 -1.14
C VAL A 130 -0.89 -16.81 -0.08
N LEU A 131 -1.30 -15.54 -0.09
CA LEU A 131 -0.84 -14.56 0.88
C LEU A 131 -1.28 -14.89 2.31
N ASN A 132 -2.54 -15.31 2.49
CA ASN A 132 -3.03 -15.77 3.80
C ASN A 132 -2.22 -16.97 4.30
N PHE A 133 -1.99 -17.96 3.44
CA PHE A 133 -1.21 -19.14 3.79
C PHE A 133 0.22 -18.78 4.21
N LEU A 134 0.90 -17.92 3.44
CA LEU A 134 2.24 -17.43 3.74
C LEU A 134 2.30 -16.70 5.10
N LEU A 135 1.32 -15.85 5.38
CA LEU A 135 1.23 -15.10 6.64
C LEU A 135 0.98 -16.02 7.84
N ILE A 136 0.15 -17.05 7.69
CA ILE A 136 -0.07 -18.06 8.73
C ILE A 136 1.21 -18.84 8.99
N MET A 137 1.89 -19.32 7.93
CA MET A 137 3.17 -20.02 8.07
C MET A 137 4.21 -19.16 8.77
N PHE A 138 4.33 -17.88 8.37
CA PHE A 138 5.24 -16.93 9.00
C PHE A 138 4.90 -16.70 10.48
N TYR A 139 3.62 -16.53 10.80
CA TYR A 139 3.15 -16.34 12.17
C TYR A 139 3.48 -17.56 13.05
N LEU A 140 3.20 -18.77 12.57
CA LEU A 140 3.50 -20.01 13.28
C LEU A 140 5.01 -20.20 13.46
N HIS A 141 5.81 -19.99 12.41
CA HIS A 141 7.26 -20.08 12.48
C HIS A 141 7.84 -19.14 13.56
N ARG A 142 7.38 -17.89 13.59
CA ARG A 142 7.77 -16.93 14.63
C ARG A 142 7.34 -17.36 16.02
N LYS A 143 6.13 -17.89 16.18
CA LYS A 143 5.61 -18.39 17.46
C LYS A 143 6.45 -19.56 18.00
N PHE A 144 6.79 -20.52 17.15
CA PHE A 144 7.63 -21.67 17.56
C PHE A 144 9.07 -21.27 17.88
N LYS A 145 9.67 -20.36 17.10
CA LYS A 145 11.01 -19.82 17.38
C LYS A 145 11.07 -19.14 18.74
N ASN A 146 10.07 -18.34 19.07
CA ASN A 146 10.01 -17.63 20.35
C ASN A 146 9.83 -18.58 21.54
N ARG A 147 9.06 -19.67 21.41
CA ARG A 147 8.91 -20.70 22.45
C ARG A 147 10.24 -21.42 22.74
N LYS A 148 10.94 -21.87 21.69
CA LYS A 148 12.26 -22.51 21.84
C LYS A 148 13.28 -21.61 22.53
N ALA A 149 13.25 -20.30 22.25
CA ALA A 149 14.12 -19.33 22.91
C ALA A 149 13.79 -19.09 24.40
N GLN A 150 12.59 -19.44 24.85
CA GLN A 150 12.13 -19.29 26.23
C GLN A 150 12.36 -20.57 27.05
N ASP A 151 12.36 -21.73 26.40
CA ASP A 151 12.65 -23.03 27.01
C ASP A 151 14.14 -23.38 27.06
N ASP A 152 15.01 -22.57 26.47
CA ASP A 152 16.47 -22.71 26.55
C ASP A 152 16.97 -22.52 28.02
N PRO A 153 17.51 -23.58 28.66
CA PRO A 153 17.96 -23.54 30.05
C PRO A 153 19.09 -22.54 30.29
N SER A 154 19.86 -22.17 29.26
CA SER A 154 20.91 -21.16 29.38
C SER A 154 20.36 -19.77 29.70
N LYS A 155 19.17 -19.41 29.17
CA LYS A 155 18.51 -18.11 29.42
C LYS A 155 17.70 -18.07 30.72
N LYS A 156 17.15 -19.21 31.17
CA LYS A 156 16.42 -19.30 32.46
C LYS A 156 17.32 -19.02 33.67
N LYS A 157 18.61 -19.40 33.62
CA LYS A 157 19.56 -19.11 34.72
C LYS A 157 19.83 -17.62 34.93
N TYR A 158 19.86 -16.81 33.86
CA TYR A 158 20.11 -15.36 33.98
C TYR A 158 18.88 -14.57 34.45
N THR A 159 17.66 -15.03 34.17
CA THR A 159 16.44 -14.37 34.67
C THR A 159 16.11 -14.72 36.12
N PHE A 160 16.53 -15.89 36.62
CA PHE A 160 16.42 -16.23 38.04
C PHE A 160 17.34 -15.34 38.89
N ASN A 161 18.63 -15.25 38.53
CA ASN A 161 19.63 -14.48 39.27
C ASN A 161 19.38 -12.95 39.30
N LYS A 162 18.57 -12.42 38.36
CA LYS A 162 18.24 -10.99 38.31
C LYS A 162 17.04 -10.58 39.18
N LYS A 163 16.29 -11.55 39.72
CA LYS A 163 15.16 -11.27 40.64
C LYS A 163 15.56 -11.27 42.11
N ASP A 164 16.78 -11.70 42.41
CA ASP A 164 17.28 -11.90 43.78
C ASP A 164 18.24 -10.79 44.25
N LYS A 165 18.22 -9.63 43.58
CA LYS A 165 18.93 -8.39 43.96
C LYS A 165 17.99 -7.20 43.83
#